data_AF-A0A923AXE4-F1
#
_entry.id   AF-A0A923AXE4-F1
#
_cell.length_a   1.000
_cell.length_b   1.000
_cell.length_c   1.000
_cell.angle_alpha   90.00
_cell.angle_beta   90.00
_cell.angle_gamma   90.00
#
_symmetry.space_group_name_H-M   'P 1'
#
loop_
_entity.id
_entity.type
_entity.pdbx_description
1 polymer ?
#
loop_
_entity_poly.entity_id
_entity_poly.type
_entity_poly.pdbx_seq_one_letter_code
_entity_poly.pdbx_strand_id
1 'polypeptide(L)' 'MTPDQAMRAQQAAALLNQRRFAEARDLLVPLVSTLPGEADIRHLFGAALAGAGDAAGAERALRAAL' A
#
# COMPACT_ATOMS: atom_id res chain seq x y z
N MET A 1 8.73 -11.37 4.07
CA MET A 1 9.07 -10.33 3.09
C MET A 1 10.46 -10.59 2.52
N THR A 2 10.64 -10.57 1.20
CA THR A 2 11.96 -10.64 0.54
C THR A 2 12.60 -9.25 0.43
N PRO A 3 13.92 -9.14 0.15
CA PRO A 3 14.56 -7.84 -0.05
C PRO A 3 13.92 -7.00 -1.17
N ASP A 4 13.49 -7.64 -2.26
CA ASP A 4 12.78 -6.96 -3.36
C ASP A 4 11.41 -6.43 -2.92
N GLN A 5 10.66 -7.21 -2.14
CA GLN A 5 9.38 -6.77 -1.58
C GLN A 5 9.55 -5.59 -0.62
N ALA A 6 10.60 -5.62 0.22
CA ALA A 6 10.92 -4.53 1.13
C ALA A 6 11.28 -3.25 0.36
N MET A 7 12.09 -3.37 -0.70
CA MET A 7 12.45 -2.26 -1.57
C MET A 7 11.21 -1.62 -2.22
N ARG A 8 10.30 -2.44 -2.73
CA ARG A 8 9.03 -1.94 -3.30
C ARG A 8 8.17 -1.24 -2.25
N ALA A 9 8.08 -1.78 -1.02
CA ALA A 9 7.34 -1.14 0.05
C ALA A 9 7.95 0.24 0.42
N GLN A 10 9.28 0.34 0.49
CA GLN A 10 9.97 1.61 0.74
C GLN A 10 9.75 2.61 -0.40
N GLN A 11 9.82 2.17 -1.65
CA GLN A 11 9.53 3.03 -2.81
C GLN A 11 8.07 3.50 -2.81
N ALA A 12 7.12 2.62 -2.45
CA ALA A 12 5.71 3.01 -2.34
C ALA A 12 5.51 4.08 -1.27
N ALA A 13 6.16 3.94 -0.10
CA ALA A 13 6.15 4.96 0.94
C ALA A 13 6.72 6.30 0.46
N ALA A 14 7.78 6.29 -0.35
CA ALA A 14 8.32 7.51 -0.95
C ALA A 14 7.34 8.16 -1.95
N LEU A 15 6.61 7.36 -2.74
CA LEU A 15 5.58 7.84 -3.65
C LEU A 15 4.38 8.44 -2.91
N LEU A 16 3.97 7.85 -1.78
CA LEU A 16 2.92 8.41 -0.91
C LEU A 16 3.29 9.82 -0.41
N ASN A 17 4.53 10.01 0.05
CA ASN A 17 5.03 11.32 0.50
C ASN A 17 5.04 12.36 -0.64
N GLN A 18 5.27 11.91 -1.88
CA GLN A 18 5.20 12.75 -3.08
C GLN A 18 3.77 12.95 -3.60
N ARG A 19 2.75 12.44 -2.91
CA ARG A 19 1.34 12.41 -3.35
C ARG A 19 1.09 11.69 -4.68
N ARG A 20 2.01 10.81 -5.09
CA ARG A 20 1.91 9.99 -6.31
C ARG A 20 1.13 8.71 -6.00
N PHE A 21 -0.14 8.88 -5.64
CA PHE A 21 -0.96 7.84 -5.03
C PHE A 21 -1.27 6.67 -5.97
N ALA A 22 -1.53 6.94 -7.24
CA ALA A 22 -1.78 5.89 -8.23
C ALA A 22 -0.56 4.98 -8.41
N GLU A 23 0.64 5.55 -8.50
CA GLU A 23 1.88 4.79 -8.64
C GLU A 23 2.22 4.01 -7.36
N ALA A 24 2.00 4.62 -6.19
CA ALA A 24 2.14 3.91 -4.91
C ALA A 24 1.20 2.71 -4.84
N ARG A 25 -0.07 2.89 -5.22
CA ARG A 25 -1.07 1.81 -5.28
C ARG A 25 -0.60 0.69 -6.20
N ASP A 26 -0.19 1.01 -7.42
CA ASP A 26 0.19 0.01 -8.42
C ASP A 26 1.42 -0.80 -7.96
N LEU A 27 2.35 -0.17 -7.24
CA LEU A 27 3.50 -0.85 -6.64
C LEU A 27 3.11 -1.78 -5.46
N LEU A 28 2.04 -1.44 -4.73
CA LEU A 28 1.55 -2.16 -3.56
C LEU A 28 0.59 -3.31 -3.89
N VAL A 29 -0.12 -3.29 -5.03
CA VAL A 29 -1.01 -4.37 -5.50
C VAL A 29 -0.36 -5.77 -5.44
N PRO A 30 0.86 -5.99 -5.98
CA PRO A 30 1.50 -7.31 -5.87
C PRO A 30 1.91 -7.65 -4.43
N LEU A 31 2.20 -6.65 -3.60
CA LEU A 31 2.61 -6.85 -2.21
C LEU A 31 1.42 -7.29 -1.34
N VAL A 32 0.26 -6.67 -1.45
CA VAL A 32 -0.94 -7.11 -0.70
C VAL A 32 -1.43 -8.50 -1.11
N SER A 33 -1.12 -8.92 -2.35
CA SER A 33 -1.46 -10.25 -2.87
C SER A 33 -0.51 -11.33 -2.34
N THR A 34 0.79 -11.02 -2.24
CA THR A 34 1.84 -11.97 -1.81
C THR A 34 2.07 -11.97 -0.30
N LEU A 35 1.72 -10.88 0.37
CA LEU A 35 1.87 -10.67 1.81
C LEU A 35 0.52 -10.26 2.44
N PRO A 36 -0.52 -11.11 2.33
CA PRO A 36 -1.85 -10.74 2.80
C PRO A 36 -1.92 -10.56 4.32
N GLY A 37 -1.00 -11.08 5.12
CA GLY A 37 -1.00 -10.91 6.58
C GLY A 37 -0.23 -9.70 7.09
N GLU A 38 0.47 -8.96 6.21
CA GLU A 38 1.39 -7.91 6.64
C GLU A 38 0.65 -6.59 6.84
N ALA A 39 0.46 -6.19 8.10
CA ALA A 39 -0.28 -4.99 8.48
C ALA A 39 0.31 -3.72 7.84
N ASP A 40 1.63 -3.56 7.82
CA ASP A 40 2.31 -2.40 7.24
C ASP A 40 2.01 -2.24 5.74
N ILE A 41 2.02 -3.34 4.98
CA ILE A 41 1.72 -3.32 3.55
C ILE A 41 0.25 -2.95 3.30
N ARG A 42 -0.66 -3.49 4.11
CA ARG A 42 -2.09 -3.14 4.05
C ARG A 42 -2.34 -1.68 4.44
N HIS A 43 -1.61 -1.16 5.42
CA HIS A 43 -1.66 0.24 5.81
C HIS A 43 -1.21 1.16 4.67
N LEU A 44 -0.03 0.89 4.08
CA LEU A 44 0.48 1.64 2.93
C LEU A 44 -0.48 1.58 1.74
N PHE A 45 -1.09 0.42 1.47
CA PHE A 45 -2.06 0.27 0.39
C PHE A 45 -3.34 1.06 0.66
N GLY A 46 -3.85 1.01 1.89
CA GLY A 46 -4.98 1.83 2.32
C GLY A 46 -4.71 3.32 2.18
N ALA A 47 -3.53 3.79 2.57
CA ALA A 47 -3.11 5.18 2.37
C ALA A 47 -3.04 5.57 0.88
N ALA A 48 -2.54 4.67 0.02
CA ALA A 48 -2.50 4.90 -1.42
C ALA A 48 -3.90 5.01 -2.03
N LEU A 49 -4.83 4.13 -1.62
CA LEU A 49 -6.22 4.17 -2.06
C LEU A 49 -6.93 5.45 -1.62
N ALA A 50 -6.74 5.87 -0.36
CA ALA A 50 -7.32 7.09 0.18
C ALA A 50 -6.83 8.32 -0.61
N GLY A 51 -5.52 8.43 -0.84
CA GLY A 51 -4.94 9.52 -1.63
C GLY A 51 -5.39 9.53 -3.09
N ALA A 52 -5.68 8.36 -3.67
CA ALA A 52 -6.23 8.21 -5.02
C ALA A 52 -7.74 8.46 -5.11
N GLY A 53 -8.42 8.70 -3.98
CA GLY A 53 -9.87 8.95 -3.92
C GLY A 53 -10.75 7.69 -3.75
N ASP A 54 -10.16 6.50 -3.63
CA ASP A 54 -10.89 5.26 -3.34
C ASP A 54 -11.04 5.07 -1.81
N ALA A 55 -11.94 5.85 -1.23
CA ALA A 55 -12.19 5.82 0.21
C ALA A 55 -12.71 4.45 0.69
N ALA A 56 -13.54 3.77 -0.11
CA ALA A 56 -14.10 2.48 0.24
C ALA A 56 -13.03 1.38 0.25
N GLY A 57 -12.16 1.36 -0.75
CA GLY A 57 -11.01 0.47 -0.80
C GLY A 57 -10.04 0.75 0.35
N ALA A 58 -9.79 2.02 0.66
CA ALA A 58 -8.93 2.42 1.76
C ALA A 58 -9.43 1.91 3.12
N GLU A 59 -10.72 2.11 3.42
CA GLU A 59 -11.31 1.63 4.67
C GLU A 59 -11.16 0.12 4.83
N ARG A 60 -11.43 -0.65 3.77
CA ARG A 60 -11.27 -2.11 3.77
C ARG A 60 -9.81 -2.49 4.05
N ALA A 61 -8.86 -1.86 3.37
CA ALA A 61 -7.44 -2.16 3.52
C ALA A 61 -6.93 -1.80 4.94
N LEU A 62 -7.33 -0.64 5.46
CA LEU A 62 -6.93 -0.16 6.78
C LEU A 62 -7.53 -0.99 7.92
N ARG A 63 -8.81 -1.40 7.82
CA ARG A 63 -9.41 -2.31 8.81
C ARG A 63 -8.72 -3.68 8.83
N ALA A 64 -8.22 -4.10 7.67
CA ALA A 64 -7.50 -5.35 7.54
C ALA A 64 -6.05 -5.26 8.04
N ALA A 65 -5.57 -4.08 8.44
CA ALA A 65 -4.25 -3.82 9.01
C ALA A 65 -4.23 -3.71 10.55
N LEU A 66 -5.40 -3.82 11.21
CA LEU A 66 -5.56 -3.87 12.66
C LEU A 66 -5.45 -5.31 13.17
#